data_AF-A0A524Q1A5-F1
#
_entry.id   AF-A0A524Q1A5-F1
#
_cell.length_a   1.000
_cell.length_b   1.000
_cell.length_c   1.000
_cell.angle_alpha   90.00
_cell.angle_beta   90.00
_cell.angle_gamma   90.00
#
_symmetry.space_group_name_H-M   'P 1'
#
loop_
_entity.id
_entity.type
_entity.pdbx_description
1 polymer ?
#
loop_
_entity_poly.entity_id
_entity_poly.type
_entity_poly.pdbx_seq_one_letter_code
_entity_poly.pdbx_strand_id
1 'polypeptide(L)' 'MKYMDQVSWSFIIFACLTLGLAPYYPPHIYEKSILFARGELSRAIDWFDLVLHALPWVVLIVKSIHEIKKH' A
#
# COMPACT_ATOMS: atom_id res chain seq x y z
N MET A 1 -12.48 -3.01 15.77
CA MET A 1 -11.33 -3.33 14.90
C MET A 1 -10.57 -4.59 15.38
N LYS A 2 -11.27 -5.66 15.80
CA LYS A 2 -10.65 -6.88 16.37
C LYS A 2 -9.63 -7.58 15.46
N TYR A 3 -9.78 -7.40 14.14
CA TYR A 3 -8.87 -7.97 13.15
C TYR A 3 -7.51 -7.26 13.12
N MET A 4 -7.43 -5.96 13.41
CA MET A 4 -6.16 -5.22 13.33
C MET A 4 -5.22 -5.58 14.47
N ASP A 5 -5.77 -6.07 15.59
CA ASP A 5 -5.01 -6.63 16.70
C ASP A 5 -4.38 -8.00 16.35
N GLN A 6 -4.94 -8.74 15.37
CA GLN A 6 -4.48 -10.08 14.98
C GLN A 6 -3.40 -10.06 13.89
N VAL A 7 -3.38 -9.03 13.06
CA VAL A 7 -2.37 -8.91 12.00
C VAL A 7 -1.03 -8.50 12.63
N SER A 8 0.02 -9.29 12.42
CA SER A 8 1.34 -8.99 12.98
C SER A 8 2.01 -7.79 12.29
N TRP A 9 2.73 -6.98 13.07
CA TRP A 9 3.53 -5.88 12.53
C TRP A 9 4.58 -6.36 11.53
N SER A 10 5.25 -7.48 11.82
CA SER A 10 6.25 -8.07 10.94
C SER A 10 5.68 -8.42 9.57
N PHE A 11 4.46 -8.96 9.51
CA PHE A 11 3.80 -9.27 8.24
C PHE A 11 3.52 -8.01 7.43
N ILE A 12 2.99 -6.96 8.04
CA ILE A 12 2.69 -5.70 7.34
C ILE A 12 3.96 -5.03 6.85
N ILE A 13 4.99 -4.94 7.69
CA ILE A 13 6.28 -4.36 7.32
C ILE A 13 6.89 -5.17 6.17
N PHE A 14 6.88 -6.50 6.24
CA PHE A 14 7.37 -7.35 5.16
C PHE A 14 6.59 -7.13 3.85
N ALA A 15 5.27 -7.01 3.92
CA ALA A 15 4.43 -6.73 2.75
C ALA A 15 4.72 -5.35 2.15
N CYS A 16 4.93 -4.31 2.96
CA CYS A 16 5.36 -2.99 2.51
C CYS A 16 6.73 -3.06 1.82
N LEU A 17 7.70 -3.74 2.44
CA LEU A 17 9.06 -3.85 1.92
C LEU A 17 9.16 -4.71 0.66
N THR A 18 8.19 -5.57 0.37
CA THR A 18 8.18 -6.44 -0.81
C THR A 18 7.18 -5.94 -1.84
N LEU A 19 5.90 -6.32 -1.68
CA LEU A 19 4.83 -5.95 -2.59
C LEU A 19 4.64 -4.43 -2.68
N GLY A 20 4.71 -3.72 -1.56
CA GLY A 20 4.46 -2.27 -1.53
C GLY A 20 5.53 -1.42 -2.21
N LEU A 21 6.77 -1.92 -2.30
CA LEU A 21 7.88 -1.22 -2.96
C LEU A 21 8.17 -1.74 -4.37
N ALA A 22 7.59 -2.88 -4.78
CA ALA A 22 7.91 -3.47 -6.07
C ALA A 22 7.42 -2.64 -7.27
N PRO A 23 8.13 -2.70 -8.40
CA PRO A 23 9.57 -2.98 -8.49
C PRO A 23 10.36 -1.86 -7.80
N TYR A 24 11.49 -2.15 -7.15
CA TYR A 24 12.14 -1.17 -6.26
C TYR A 24 12.63 0.12 -6.93
N TYR A 25 12.82 0.12 -8.26
CA TYR A 25 13.30 1.29 -8.99
C TYR A 25 12.85 1.28 -10.46
N PRO A 26 11.85 2.08 -10.85
CA PRO A 26 10.95 2.89 -10.01
C PRO A 26 9.80 2.04 -9.41
N PRO A 27 9.32 2.30 -8.18
CA PRO A 27 8.13 1.66 -7.62
C PRO A 27 6.89 1.86 -8.49
N HIS A 28 6.06 0.82 -8.62
CA HIS A 28 4.81 0.94 -9.37
C HIS A 28 3.92 2.03 -8.79
N ILE A 29 3.87 2.19 -7.47
CA ILE A 29 3.12 3.30 -6.84
C ILE A 29 3.57 4.64 -7.40
N TYR A 30 4.88 4.86 -7.56
CA TYR A 30 5.42 6.11 -8.09
C TYR A 30 5.04 6.31 -9.55
N GLU A 31 5.31 5.32 -10.40
CA GLU A 31 4.98 5.39 -11.84
C GLU A 31 3.48 5.60 -12.07
N LYS A 32 2.63 4.79 -11.43
CA LYS A 32 1.18 4.87 -11.60
C LYS A 32 0.61 6.17 -11.01
N SER A 33 1.20 6.71 -9.93
CA SER A 33 0.79 8.01 -9.39
C SER A 33 1.06 9.16 -10.37
N ILE A 34 2.16 9.09 -11.13
CA ILE A 34 2.46 10.06 -12.20
C ILE A 34 1.43 9.93 -13.33
N LEU A 35 1.14 8.72 -13.78
CA LEU A 35 0.13 8.48 -14.82
C LEU A 35 -1.25 8.98 -14.37
N PHE A 36 -1.61 8.74 -13.10
CA PHE A 36 -2.85 9.24 -12.52
C PHE A 36 -2.90 10.77 -12.53
N ALA A 37 -1.84 11.44 -12.06
CA ALA A 37 -1.76 12.89 -12.03
C ALA A 37 -1.83 13.54 -13.43
N ARG A 38 -1.40 12.82 -14.47
CA ARG A 38 -1.47 13.26 -15.88
C ARG A 38 -2.79 12.92 -16.57
N GLY A 39 -3.69 12.18 -15.92
CA GLY A 39 -4.92 11.68 -16.54
C GLY A 39 -4.70 10.55 -17.56
N GLU A 40 -3.54 9.89 -17.51
CA GLU A 40 -3.13 8.83 -18.44
C GLU A 40 -3.37 7.41 -17.88
N LEU A 41 -3.77 7.29 -16.60
CA LEU A 41 -4.09 6.02 -15.95
C LEU A 41 -5.42 5.44 -16.47
N SER A 42 -5.36 4.80 -17.63
CA SER A 42 -6.54 4.38 -18.40
C SER A 42 -6.77 2.88 -18.40
N ARG A 43 -5.72 2.06 -18.30
CA ARG A 43 -5.85 0.61 -18.38
C ARG A 43 -6.22 0.04 -17.02
N ALA A 44 -7.14 -0.93 -17.01
CA ALA A 44 -7.55 -1.62 -15.78
C ALA A 44 -6.36 -2.23 -15.01
N ILE A 45 -5.35 -2.73 -15.73
CA ILE A 45 -4.14 -3.27 -15.12
C ILE A 45 -3.33 -2.22 -14.36
N ASP A 46 -3.29 -0.97 -14.84
CA ASP A 46 -2.53 0.09 -14.17
C ASP A 46 -3.23 0.52 -12.87
N TRP A 47 -4.56 0.51 -12.87
CA TRP A 47 -5.37 0.70 -11.66
C TRP A 47 -5.17 -0.44 -10.66
N PHE A 48 -5.19 -1.69 -11.15
CA PHE A 48 -4.91 -2.85 -10.32
C PHE A 48 -3.51 -2.77 -9.70
N ASP A 49 -2.49 -2.46 -10.51
CA ASP A 49 -1.12 -2.27 -10.03
C ASP A 49 -1.06 -1.20 -8.94
N LEU A 50 -1.64 -0.01 -9.16
CA LEU A 50 -1.64 1.06 -8.18
C LEU A 50 -2.28 0.62 -6.85
N VAL A 51 -3.46 0.00 -6.91
CA VAL A 51 -4.19 -0.45 -5.72
C VAL A 51 -3.44 -1.56 -5.00
N LEU A 52 -2.93 -2.57 -5.74
CA LEU A 52 -2.23 -3.71 -5.18
C LEU A 52 -0.99 -3.27 -4.39
N HIS A 53 -0.20 -2.35 -4.95
CA HIS A 53 1.02 -1.88 -4.31
C HIS A 53 0.72 -0.86 -3.20
N ALA A 54 -0.35 -0.06 -3.30
CA ALA A 54 -0.77 0.85 -2.24
C ALA A 54 -1.36 0.13 -1.01
N LEU A 55 -1.97 -1.05 -1.19
CA LEU A 55 -2.70 -1.76 -0.14
C LEU A 55 -1.88 -2.03 1.14
N PRO A 56 -0.63 -2.55 1.08
CA PRO A 56 0.21 -2.72 2.26
C PRO A 56 0.40 -1.41 3.07
N TRP A 57 0.60 -0.28 2.39
CA TRP A 57 0.77 1.02 3.02
C TRP A 57 -0.50 1.51 3.70
N VAL A 58 -1.66 1.31 3.09
CA VAL A 58 -2.96 1.63 3.70
C VAL A 58 -3.16 0.80 4.97
N VAL A 59 -2.86 -0.50 4.93
CA VAL A 59 -2.96 -1.37 6.11
C VAL A 59 -2.00 -0.92 7.22
N LEU A 60 -0.77 -0.53 6.86
CA LEU A 60 0.21 0.03 7.81
C LEU A 60 -0.33 1.29 8.50
N ILE A 61 -0.85 2.25 7.74
CA ILE A 61 -1.42 3.49 8.28
C ILE A 61 -2.61 3.19 9.19
N VAL A 62 -3.54 2.35 8.75
CA VAL A 62 -4.73 1.98 9.52
C VAL A 62 -4.35 1.30 10.83
N LYS A 63 -3.38 0.37 10.81
CA LYS A 63 -2.89 -0.28 12.03
C LYS A 63 -2.21 0.71 12.98
N SER A 64 -1.37 1.61 12.46
CA SER A 64 -0.73 2.65 13.28
C SER A 64 -1.76 3.55 13.96
N ILE A 65 -2.77 4.03 13.23
CA ILE A 65 -3.85 4.85 13.80
C ILE A 65 -4.65 4.06 14.83
N HIS A 66 -4.92 2.78 14.58
CA HIS A 66 -5.61 1.89 15.52
C HIS A 66 -4.86 1.76 16.84
N GLU A 67 -3.55 1.47 16.81
CA GLU A 67 -2.75 1.34 18.04
C GLU A 67 -2.62 2.68 18.77
N ILE A 68 -2.45 3.80 18.07
CA ILE A 68 -2.40 5.14 18.70
C ILE A 68 -3.69 5.46 19.45
N LYS A 69 -4.86 5.06 18.93
CA LYS A 69 -6.17 5.31 19.57
C LYS A 69 -6.53 4.31 20.67
N LYS A 70 -5.84 3.17 20.70
CA LYS A 70 -6.03 2.12 21.71
C LYS A 70 -5.28 2.44 23.00
N HIS A 71 -4.19 3.20 22.87
CA HIS A 71 -3.47 3.84 23.97
C HIS A 71 -4.13 5.16 24.36
#